data_AF-A0A7C4L297-F1
#
_entry.id   AF-A0A7C4L297-F1
#
_cell.length_a   1.000
_cell.length_b   1.000
_cell.length_c   1.000
_cell.angle_alpha   90.00
_cell.angle_beta   90.00
_cell.angle_gamma   90.00
#
_symmetry.space_group_name_H-M   'P 1'
#
loop_
_entity.id
_entity.type
_entity.pdbx_description
1 polymer ?
#
loop_
_entity_poly.entity_id
_entity_poly.type
_entity_poly.pdbx_seq_one_letter_code
_entity_poly.pdbx_strand_id
1 'polypeptide(L)'
;MSNIPRVSLEDTYTLLQLMRETALMKGRQAQADKLNPVTEQMRTLVENSRKTDQSAAPHTQPPAGILGQADFQQLLEVSKNRPVTQPPAAPASDPAERNRLIVAMAAAQMSEVDIARQMGMTREEVRLVLSVQQRSTPNVQGGYIR
;
A
#
# COMPACT_ATOMS: atom_id res chain seq x y z
N MET A 1 -32.46 18.67 -2.25
CA MET A 1 -31.66 19.09 -1.08
C MET A 1 -30.20 18.87 -1.41
N SER A 2 -29.39 19.92 -1.25
CA SER A 2 -28.07 20.08 -1.85
C SER A 2 -27.11 18.95 -1.52
N ASN A 3 -26.78 18.16 -2.53
CA ASN A 3 -25.75 17.14 -2.48
C ASN A 3 -24.41 17.89 -2.57
N ILE A 4 -23.87 18.34 -1.43
CA ILE A 4 -22.53 18.94 -1.38
C ILE A 4 -21.58 17.82 -1.82
N PRO A 5 -20.94 17.90 -3.00
CA PRO A 5 -19.94 16.90 -3.37
C PRO A 5 -18.90 16.90 -2.26
N ARG A 6 -18.71 15.75 -1.62
CA ARG A 6 -17.65 15.54 -0.63
C ARG A 6 -16.32 15.60 -1.38
N VAL A 7 -15.90 16.79 -1.78
CA VAL A 7 -14.49 17.11 -1.96
C VAL A 7 -13.90 16.82 -0.58
N SER A 8 -13.07 15.79 -0.47
CA SER A 8 -12.61 15.32 0.84
C SER A 8 -11.99 16.51 1.56
N LEU A 9 -12.36 16.73 2.83
CA LEU A 9 -11.77 17.81 3.63
C LEU A 9 -10.23 17.73 3.61
N GLU A 10 -9.72 16.51 3.48
CA GLU A 10 -8.32 16.18 3.30
C GLU A 10 -7.74 16.60 1.94
N ASP A 11 -8.51 16.46 0.85
CA ASP A 11 -8.13 16.94 -0.49
C ASP A 11 -8.09 18.48 -0.50
N THR A 12 -9.06 19.13 0.16
CA THR A 12 -9.07 20.60 0.29
C THR A 12 -7.90 21.11 1.13
N TYR A 13 -7.52 20.39 2.19
CA TYR A 13 -6.36 20.71 3.00
C TYR A 13 -5.06 20.58 2.20
N THR A 14 -4.91 19.46 1.47
CA THR A 14 -3.74 19.20 0.62
C THR A 14 -3.59 20.26 -0.47
N LEU A 15 -4.69 20.65 -1.11
CA LEU A 15 -4.70 21.70 -2.12
C LEU A 15 -4.36 23.08 -1.52
N LEU A 16 -4.87 23.42 -0.34
CA LEU A 16 -4.52 24.65 0.37
C LEU A 16 -3.03 24.70 0.75
N GLN A 17 -2.48 23.58 1.23
CA GLN A 17 -1.06 23.47 1.56
C GLN A 17 -0.19 23.64 0.29
N LEU A 18 -0.56 22.96 -0.80
CA LEU A 18 0.14 23.08 -2.07
C LEU A 18 0.09 24.51 -2.63
N MET A 19 -1.07 25.18 -2.54
CA MET A 19 -1.20 26.58 -2.95
C MET A 19 -0.31 27.50 -2.13
N ARG A 20 -0.19 27.26 -0.82
CA ARG A 20 0.72 28.01 0.06
C ARG A 20 2.18 27.80 -0.35
N GLU A 21 2.61 26.56 -0.54
CA GLU A 21 3.98 26.23 -0.97
C GLU A 21 4.30 26.85 -2.34
N THR A 22 3.34 26.79 -3.27
CA THR A 22 3.45 27.41 -4.59
C THR A 22 3.54 28.94 -4.49
N ALA A 23 2.78 29.57 -3.59
CA ALA A 23 2.84 31.01 -3.35
C ALA A 23 4.19 31.43 -2.77
N LEU A 24 4.76 30.65 -1.84
CA LEU A 24 6.10 30.87 -1.29
C LEU A 24 7.18 30.74 -2.37
N MET A 25 7.13 29.67 -3.18
CA MET A 25 8.07 29.47 -4.29
C MET A 25 7.99 30.57 -5.35
N LYS A 26 6.79 31.14 -5.58
CA LYS A 26 6.58 32.27 -6.51
C LYS A 26 6.89 33.64 -5.90
N GLY A 27 7.43 33.70 -4.67
CA GLY A 27 7.76 34.96 -3.98
C GLY A 27 6.53 35.75 -3.51
N ARG A 28 5.33 35.16 -3.51
CA ARG A 28 4.07 35.79 -3.09
C ARG A 28 3.81 35.57 -1.59
N GLN A 29 4.71 36.07 -0.75
CA GLN A 29 4.67 35.84 0.70
C GLN A 29 3.38 36.35 1.36
N ALA A 30 2.90 37.54 0.98
CA ALA A 30 1.65 38.10 1.49
C ALA A 30 0.39 37.25 1.17
N GLN A 31 0.45 36.39 0.15
CA GLN A 31 -0.64 35.43 -0.15
C GLN A 31 -0.49 34.16 0.69
N ALA A 32 0.74 33.70 0.94
CA ALA A 32 1.01 32.58 1.83
C ALA A 32 0.62 32.88 3.29
N ASP A 33 0.91 34.10 3.77
CA ASP A 33 0.58 34.53 5.14
C ASP A 33 -0.92 34.60 5.39
N LYS A 34 -1.69 34.99 4.37
CA LYS A 34 -3.17 34.99 4.43
C LYS A 34 -3.76 33.59 4.47
N LEU A 35 -3.05 32.60 3.91
CA LEU A 35 -3.49 31.22 3.87
C LEU A 35 -3.16 30.46 5.18
N ASN A 36 -2.22 30.95 5.99
CA ASN A 36 -1.87 30.32 7.28
C ASN A 36 -3.07 30.08 8.21
N PRO A 37 -3.89 31.08 8.57
CA PRO A 37 -5.01 30.85 9.49
C PRO A 37 -6.04 29.87 8.93
N VAL A 38 -6.23 29.85 7.61
CA VAL A 38 -7.17 28.95 6.92
C VAL A 38 -6.63 27.51 6.93
N THR A 39 -5.32 27.32 6.72
CA THR A 39 -4.70 25.99 6.80
C THR A 39 -4.73 25.41 8.21
N GLU A 40 -4.54 26.23 9.26
CA GLU A 40 -4.60 25.77 10.65
C GLU A 40 -6.02 25.36 11.06
N GLN A 41 -7.03 26.13 10.65
CA GLN A 41 -8.42 25.79 10.89
C GLN A 41 -8.82 24.49 10.18
N MET A 42 -8.42 24.33 8.92
CA MET A 42 -8.66 23.10 8.15
C MET A 42 -7.96 21.89 8.77
N ARG A 43 -6.71 22.05 9.22
CA ARG A 43 -5.99 21.01 9.95
C ARG A 43 -6.74 20.59 11.20
N THR A 44 -7.19 21.56 12.01
CA THR A 44 -7.94 21.29 13.23
C THR A 44 -9.26 20.56 12.94
N LEU A 45 -9.95 20.95 11.86
CA LEU A 45 -11.18 20.29 11.42
C LEU A 45 -10.94 18.83 11.00
N VAL A 46 -9.88 18.57 10.23
CA VAL A 46 -9.48 17.22 9.80
C VAL A 46 -9.06 16.37 11.01
N GLU A 47 -8.30 16.93 11.94
CA GLU A 47 -7.91 16.25 13.19
C GLU A 47 -9.13 15.92 14.05
N ASN A 48 -10.12 16.81 14.11
CA ASN A 48 -11.36 16.58 14.84
C ASN A 48 -12.23 15.53 14.16
N SER A 49 -12.36 15.54 12.83
CA SER A 49 -13.05 14.47 12.09
C SER A 49 -12.42 13.10 12.36
N ARG A 50 -11.08 13.01 12.33
CA ARG A 50 -10.35 11.77 12.63
C ARG A 50 -10.53 11.31 14.08
N LYS A 51 -10.65 12.24 15.04
CA LYS A 51 -10.90 11.92 16.46
C LYS A 51 -12.34 11.46 16.69
N THR A 52 -13.32 12.04 16.00
CA THR A 52 -14.73 11.60 16.07
C THR A 52 -14.89 10.17 15.56
N ASP A 53 -14.13 9.76 14.54
CA ASP A 53 -14.10 8.37 14.06
C ASP A 53 -13.39 7.40 15.04
N GLN A 54 -12.52 7.89 15.92
CA GLN A 54 -11.78 7.07 16.90
C GLN A 54 -12.45 6.97 18.27
N SER A 55 -13.36 7.88 18.62
CA SER A 55 -14.02 7.90 19.94
C SER A 55 -15.26 7.00 20.05
N ALA A 56 -15.60 6.25 19.00
CA ALA A 56 -16.65 5.23 19.03
C ALA A 56 -16.01 3.83 19.05
N ALA A 57 -15.91 3.22 20.22
CA ALA A 57 -15.61 1.80 20.38
C ALA A 57 -16.58 1.18 21.40
N PRO A 58 -16.94 -0.12 21.32
CA PRO A 58 -17.02 -1.02 20.17
C PRO A 58 -18.48 -1.48 19.96
N HIS A 59 -19.03 -1.35 18.76
CA HIS A 59 -20.31 -1.98 18.42
C HIS A 59 -20.10 -3.09 17.40
N THR A 60 -20.59 -4.26 17.79
CA THR A 60 -20.71 -5.53 17.08
C THR A 60 -21.51 -5.39 15.78
N GLN A 61 -20.95 -4.70 14.79
CA GLN A 61 -21.43 -4.72 13.41
C GLN A 61 -20.31 -5.30 12.54
N PRO A 62 -20.59 -6.35 11.74
CA PRO A 62 -19.61 -6.76 10.74
C PRO A 62 -19.34 -5.55 9.85
N PRO A 63 -18.06 -5.18 9.63
CA PRO A 63 -17.73 -4.00 8.84
C PRO A 63 -18.28 -4.20 7.43
N ALA A 64 -19.38 -3.50 7.14
CA ALA A 64 -19.93 -3.39 5.81
C ALA A 64 -19.00 -2.48 5.00
N GLY A 65 -17.94 -3.08 4.46
CA GLY A 65 -16.98 -2.40 3.60
C GLY A 65 -15.61 -3.05 3.65
N ILE A 66 -15.01 -3.22 2.47
CA ILE A 66 -13.68 -3.81 2.25
C ILE A 66 -12.61 -3.15 3.14
N LEU A 67 -12.79 -1.88 3.50
CA LEU A 67 -11.89 -1.08 4.34
C LEU A 67 -11.87 -1.49 5.82
N GLY A 68 -12.90 -2.16 6.32
CA GLY A 68 -12.94 -2.64 7.71
C GLY A 68 -12.52 -4.09 7.87
N GLN A 69 -12.20 -4.79 6.77
CA GLN A 69 -11.75 -6.17 6.83
C GLN A 69 -10.36 -6.23 7.49
N ALA A 70 -10.17 -7.19 8.39
CA ALA A 70 -8.91 -7.40 9.10
C ALA A 70 -7.73 -7.55 8.12
N ASP A 71 -7.96 -8.20 6.98
CA ASP A 71 -6.98 -8.36 5.91
C ASP A 71 -6.55 -7.02 5.30
N PHE A 72 -7.47 -6.07 5.13
CA PHE A 72 -7.13 -4.74 4.62
C PHE A 72 -6.32 -3.93 5.64
N GLN A 73 -6.65 -4.03 6.93
CA GLN A 73 -5.87 -3.40 7.99
C GLN A 73 -4.46 -3.97 8.07
N GLN A 74 -4.33 -5.30 7.95
CA GLN A 74 -3.04 -5.99 7.91
C GLN A 74 -2.19 -5.52 6.71
N LEU A 75 -2.79 -5.41 5.52
CA LEU A 75 -2.12 -4.89 4.33
C LEU A 75 -1.72 -3.41 4.49
N LEU A 76 -2.55 -2.61 5.17
CA LEU A 76 -2.27 -1.20 5.47
C LEU A 76 -1.10 -1.05 6.44
N GLU A 77 -1.03 -1.86 7.49
CA GLU A 77 0.10 -1.89 8.43
C GLU A 77 1.41 -2.31 7.75
N VAL A 78 1.36 -3.34 6.90
CA VAL A 78 2.51 -3.77 6.09
C VAL A 78 2.97 -2.66 5.15
N SER A 79 2.03 -1.91 4.55
CA SER A 79 2.35 -0.77 3.68
C SER A 79 2.97 0.40 4.44
N LYS A 80 2.50 0.69 5.67
CA LYS A 80 3.02 1.76 6.53
C LYS A 80 4.42 1.46 7.06
N ASN A 81 4.72 0.19 7.32
CA ASN A 81 6.03 -0.24 7.81
C ASN A 81 7.08 -0.36 6.70
N ARG A 82 6.73 -0.03 5.45
CA ARG A 82 7.69 0.04 4.34
C ARG A 82 8.53 1.32 4.45
N PRO A 83 9.86 1.24 4.59
CA PRO A 83 10.71 2.43 4.63
C PRO A 83 10.62 3.20 3.30
N VAL A 84 10.44 4.52 3.40
CA VAL A 84 10.29 5.49 2.29
C VAL A 84 11.50 5.53 1.33
N THR A 85 12.60 4.85 1.69
CA THR A 85 13.81 4.70 0.87
C THR A 85 13.69 3.66 -0.23
N GLN A 86 12.61 2.88 -0.27
CA GLN A 86 12.33 1.99 -1.40
C GLN A 86 11.33 2.63 -2.36
N PRO A 87 11.74 3.00 -3.59
CA PRO A 87 10.79 3.42 -4.62
C PRO A 87 9.72 2.33 -4.80
N PRO A 88 8.48 2.67 -5.18
CA PRO A 88 7.49 1.66 -5.57
C PRO A 88 8.16 0.73 -6.58
N ALA A 89 8.25 -0.56 -6.22
CA ALA A 89 8.78 -1.54 -7.14
C ALA A 89 7.90 -1.46 -8.38
N ALA A 90 8.48 -1.02 -9.50
CA ALA A 90 7.84 -1.21 -10.78
C ALA A 90 7.49 -2.71 -10.85
N PRO A 91 6.24 -3.09 -11.22
CA PRO A 91 5.68 -4.43 -11.02
C PRO A 91 6.35 -5.55 -11.85
N ALA A 92 7.59 -5.38 -12.28
CA ALA A 92 8.34 -6.30 -13.12
C ALA A 92 9.86 -6.30 -12.87
N SER A 93 10.39 -5.52 -11.92
CA SER A 93 11.86 -5.30 -11.85
C SER A 93 12.57 -6.01 -10.71
N ASP A 94 11.87 -6.46 -9.66
CA ASP A 94 12.51 -7.18 -8.56
C ASP A 94 12.64 -8.68 -8.94
N PRO A 95 13.86 -9.20 -9.15
CA PRO A 95 14.07 -10.61 -9.45
C PRO A 95 13.54 -11.53 -8.34
N ALA A 96 13.49 -11.08 -7.08
CA ALA A 96 12.93 -11.87 -5.98
C ALA A 96 11.40 -12.00 -6.09
N GLU A 97 10.71 -10.92 -6.45
CA GLU A 97 9.26 -10.92 -6.67
C GLU A 97 8.88 -11.76 -7.89
N ARG A 98 9.65 -11.62 -8.98
CA ARG A 98 9.53 -12.44 -10.18
C ARG A 98 9.64 -13.93 -9.87
N ASN A 99 10.61 -14.32 -9.04
CA ASN A 99 10.81 -15.70 -8.61
C ASN A 99 9.65 -16.22 -7.75
N ARG A 100 9.11 -15.40 -6.85
CA ARG A 100 7.91 -15.76 -6.06
C ARG A 100 6.69 -15.99 -6.96
N LEU A 101 6.51 -15.16 -7.98
CA LEU A 101 5.42 -15.27 -8.94
C LEU A 101 5.55 -16.55 -9.78
N ILE A 102 6.76 -16.88 -10.24
CA ILE A 102 7.07 -18.15 -10.93
C ILE A 102 6.71 -19.36 -10.07
N VAL A 103 7.07 -19.34 -8.79
CA VAL A 103 6.74 -20.41 -7.84
C VAL A 103 5.23 -20.51 -7.61
N ALA A 104 4.54 -19.39 -7.45
CA ALA A 104 3.09 -19.37 -7.28
C ALA A 104 2.34 -19.89 -8.51
N MET A 105 2.79 -19.55 -9.73
CA MET A 105 2.21 -20.08 -10.96
C MET A 105 2.45 -21.58 -11.12
N ALA A 106 3.64 -22.06 -10.78
CA ALA A 106 3.92 -23.50 -10.78
C ALA A 106 3.07 -24.24 -9.74
N ALA A 107 2.86 -23.65 -8.56
CA ALA A 107 1.95 -24.18 -7.54
C ALA A 107 0.49 -24.20 -8.00
N ALA A 108 0.10 -23.25 -8.85
CA ALA A 108 -1.20 -23.21 -9.53
C ALA A 108 -1.29 -24.16 -10.75
N GLN A 109 -0.38 -25.13 -10.87
CA GLN A 109 -0.34 -26.16 -11.93
C GLN A 109 -0.12 -25.61 -13.35
N MET A 110 0.37 -24.37 -13.46
CA MET A 110 0.71 -23.79 -14.75
C MET A 110 1.99 -24.45 -15.31
N SER A 111 2.01 -24.74 -16.62
CA SER A 111 3.15 -25.43 -17.22
C SER A 111 4.39 -24.55 -17.28
N GLU A 112 5.58 -25.14 -17.18
CA GLU A 112 6.86 -24.41 -17.28
C GLU A 112 6.96 -23.58 -18.57
N VAL A 113 6.37 -24.09 -19.66
CA VAL A 113 6.37 -23.44 -20.98
C VAL A 113 5.46 -22.22 -20.99
N ASP A 114 4.31 -22.29 -20.31
CA ASP A 114 3.38 -21.17 -20.20
C ASP A 114 3.91 -20.09 -19.25
N ILE A 115 4.56 -20.49 -18.16
CA ILE A 115 5.27 -19.57 -17.24
C ILE A 115 6.39 -18.85 -17.98
N ALA A 116 7.21 -19.56 -18.75
CA ALA A 116 8.28 -19.01 -19.56
C ALA A 116 7.76 -17.92 -20.53
N ARG A 117 6.64 -18.20 -21.21
CA ARG A 117 5.98 -17.25 -22.11
C ARG A 117 5.43 -16.02 -21.38
N GLN A 118 4.73 -16.23 -20.27
CA GLN A 118 4.13 -15.16 -19.48
C GLN A 118 5.17 -14.22 -18.86
N MET A 119 6.31 -14.78 -18.44
CA MET A 119 7.38 -14.04 -17.78
C MET A 119 8.49 -13.59 -18.72
N GLY A 120 8.43 -13.92 -20.02
CA GLY A 120 9.48 -13.58 -20.98
C GLY A 120 10.85 -14.17 -20.60
N MET A 121 10.87 -15.41 -20.10
CA MET A 121 12.09 -16.15 -19.72
C MET A 121 12.15 -17.49 -20.43
N THR A 122 13.31 -18.13 -20.40
CA THR A 122 13.52 -19.47 -20.95
C THR A 122 12.98 -20.54 -20.00
N ARG A 123 12.66 -21.72 -20.54
CA ARG A 123 12.18 -22.86 -19.75
C ARG A 123 13.20 -23.29 -18.71
N GLU A 124 14.47 -23.19 -19.07
CA GLU A 124 15.63 -23.53 -18.26
C GLU A 124 15.73 -22.63 -17.02
N GLU A 125 15.47 -21.33 -17.19
CA GLU A 125 15.43 -20.37 -16.09
C GLU A 125 14.28 -20.67 -15.12
N VAL A 126 13.10 -21.06 -15.64
CA VAL A 126 11.94 -21.43 -14.80
C VAL A 126 12.29 -22.64 -13.93
N ARG A 127 12.88 -23.66 -14.56
CA ARG A 127 13.30 -24.88 -13.87
C ARG A 127 14.37 -24.60 -12.82
N LEU A 128 15.31 -23.69 -13.11
CA LEU A 128 16.33 -23.28 -12.15
C LEU A 128 15.70 -22.65 -10.91
N VAL A 129 14.79 -21.67 -11.09
CA VAL A 129 14.09 -21.00 -9.99
C VAL A 129 13.33 -22.00 -9.10
N LEU A 130 12.60 -22.92 -9.72
CA LEU A 130 11.85 -23.96 -8.98
C LEU A 130 12.79 -24.89 -8.20
N SER A 131 13.94 -25.26 -8.78
CA SER A 131 14.92 -26.12 -8.12
C SER A 131 15.64 -25.45 -6.94
N VAL A 132 15.82 -24.13 -7.01
CA VAL A 132 16.42 -23.34 -5.92
C VAL A 132 15.42 -23.19 -4.78
N GLN A 133 14.13 -22.99 -5.09
CA GLN A 133 13.08 -22.91 -4.09
C GLN A 133 12.87 -24.24 -3.35
N GLN A 134 12.87 -25.37 -4.06
CA GLN A 134 12.78 -26.71 -3.46
C GLN A 134 13.95 -27.02 -2.52
N ARG A 135 15.16 -26.49 -2.82
CA ARG A 135 16.32 -26.58 -1.92
C ARG A 135 16.23 -25.64 -0.73
N SER A 136 15.46 -24.56 -0.85
CA SER A 136 15.31 -23.52 0.19
C SER A 136 14.18 -23.83 1.18
N THR A 137 13.36 -24.85 0.93
CA THR A 137 12.46 -25.45 1.90
C THR A 137 13.19 -26.56 2.66
N PRO A 138 13.81 -26.31 3.82
CA PRO A 138 14.25 -27.39 4.69
C PRO A 138 13.02 -28.18 5.13
N ASN A 139 13.12 -29.49 4.93
CA ASN A 139 12.17 -30.49 5.40
C ASN A 139 11.93 -30.31 6.90
N VAL A 140 10.79 -29.72 7.29
CA VAL A 140 10.30 -29.75 8.68
C VAL A 140 9.70 -31.14 8.89
N GLN A 141 10.54 -32.17 9.01
CA GLN A 141 10.11 -33.48 9.47
C GLN A 141 11.27 -34.33 10.00
N GLY A 142 11.12 -34.74 11.27
CA GLY A 142 12.08 -35.53 12.05
C GLY A 142 12.35 -34.82 13.37
N GLY A 143 11.56 -34.97 14.42
CA GLY A 143 11.36 -36.25 15.11
C GLY A 143 12.34 -36.32 16.27
N TYR A 144 12.03 -35.66 17.39
CA TYR A 144 12.79 -35.84 18.63
C TYR A 144 12.01 -36.81 19.53
N ILE A 145 12.32 -38.09 19.37
CA ILE A 145 12.19 -39.07 20.44
C ILE A 145 13.30 -38.78 21.44
N ARG A 146 12.93 -38.44 22.68
CA ARG A 146 13.63 -38.88 23.89
C ARG A 146 12.60 -39.07 25.00
#